data_AF-A0A6P3W3I4-F1
#
_entry.id   AF-A0A6P3W3I4-F1
#
_cell.length_a   1.000
_cell.length_b   1.000
_cell.length_c   1.000
_cell.angle_alpha   90.00
_cell.angle_beta   90.00
_cell.angle_gamma   90.00
#
_symmetry.space_group_name_H-M   'P 1'
#
loop_
_entity.id
_entity.type
_entity.pdbx_description
1 polymer ?
#
loop_
_entity_poly.entity_id
_entity_poly.type
_entity_poly.pdbx_seq_one_letter_code
_entity_poly.pdbx_strand_id
1 'polypeptide(L)'
;MAKLEDSGLLEDKRQLVELIQNLRRSNEVLRAETDMFERYVGRLDPRELVLQSGTDGDMGASRARKTTRARTMTQEKLQQLTMEQKCDVAQREMDEMRDDLEKLNDTSERVMLNLKATLEEADVRLVEVKKASNEFDRDVAKILREKKGVMMGAEKVIRYFEDRMRAKDTLVEKLRLKNAALLVQKRKLRLQMFQKEEMGEALHEVDFQQLKIENSQYLERIDERNQDLLRLKLLAGNTLQILNSYKKKLQNMTCESKLLSSDIASRREMLVKIEEETEQAEEERVKAEVLNRKLRGQLADYRVPPVLQYITAKASHNQLEHIVRAWERKVEISEMALKTHSKAWNKLRAIAAGPGPAS
;
A
#
# COMPACT_ATOMS: atom_id res chain seq x y z
N MET A 1 57.80 -0.27 -56.10
CA MET A 1 56.99 0.51 -57.06
C MET A 1 56.02 -0.39 -57.81
N ALA A 2 56.47 -1.34 -58.65
CA ALA A 2 55.56 -2.21 -59.43
C ALA A 2 54.56 -3.08 -58.61
N LYS A 3 54.93 -3.62 -57.44
CA LYS A 3 54.00 -4.40 -56.59
C LYS A 3 52.93 -3.56 -55.87
N LEU A 4 53.18 -2.25 -55.70
CA LEU A 4 52.23 -1.30 -55.09
C LEU A 4 51.23 -0.78 -56.14
N GLU A 5 51.67 -0.64 -57.40
CA GLU A 5 50.80 -0.31 -58.53
C GLU A 5 49.87 -1.47 -58.90
N ASP A 6 50.38 -2.72 -58.86
CA ASP A 6 49.58 -3.92 -59.15
C ASP A 6 48.58 -4.24 -58.02
N SER A 7 48.93 -3.93 -56.75
CA SER A 7 47.96 -3.99 -55.64
C SER A 7 46.89 -2.91 -55.75
N GLY A 8 47.26 -1.70 -56.17
CA GLY A 8 46.31 -0.61 -56.43
C GLY A 8 45.31 -0.96 -57.54
N LEU A 9 45.78 -1.53 -58.65
CA LEU A 9 44.92 -2.00 -59.75
C LEU A 9 43.97 -3.14 -59.35
N LEU A 10 44.37 -3.99 -58.40
CA LEU A 10 43.52 -5.05 -57.85
C LEU A 10 42.48 -4.51 -56.87
N GLU A 11 42.85 -3.50 -56.08
CA GLU A 11 41.94 -2.74 -55.21
C GLU A 11 40.88 -2.01 -56.05
N ASP A 12 41.30 -1.33 -57.13
CA ASP A 12 40.43 -0.59 -58.04
C ASP A 12 39.45 -1.53 -58.77
N LYS A 13 39.91 -2.72 -59.19
CA LYS A 13 39.02 -3.74 -59.77
C LYS A 13 38.00 -4.27 -58.77
N ARG A 14 38.37 -4.44 -57.50
CA ARG A 14 37.42 -4.85 -56.44
C ARG A 14 36.38 -3.76 -56.18
N GLN A 15 36.81 -2.51 -56.08
CA GLN A 15 35.93 -1.35 -55.94
C GLN A 15 34.96 -1.23 -57.12
N LEU A 16 35.44 -1.49 -58.35
CA LEU A 16 34.60 -1.47 -59.55
C LEU A 16 33.55 -2.60 -59.53
N VAL A 17 33.92 -3.81 -59.10
CA VAL A 17 32.97 -4.93 -58.97
C VAL A 17 31.92 -4.63 -57.90
N GLU A 18 32.32 -4.06 -56.77
CA GLU A 18 31.41 -3.65 -55.71
C GLU A 18 30.44 -2.55 -56.18
N LEU A 19 30.95 -1.57 -56.93
CA LEU A 19 30.13 -0.53 -57.54
C LEU A 19 29.11 -1.11 -58.53
N ILE A 20 29.52 -2.05 -59.39
CA ILE A 20 28.62 -2.73 -60.33
C ILE A 20 27.53 -3.52 -59.58
N GLN A 21 27.88 -4.21 -58.50
CA GLN A 21 26.90 -4.94 -57.68
C GLN A 21 25.92 -3.99 -57.00
N ASN A 22 26.40 -2.87 -56.46
CA ASN A 22 25.56 -1.85 -55.84
C ASN A 22 24.63 -1.19 -56.86
N LEU A 23 25.13 -0.89 -58.07
CA LEU A 23 24.30 -0.38 -59.16
C LEU A 23 23.25 -1.40 -59.63
N ARG A 24 23.56 -2.70 -59.66
CA ARG A 24 22.57 -3.74 -59.98
C ARG A 24 21.45 -3.79 -58.94
N ARG A 25 21.79 -3.84 -57.65
CA ARG A 25 20.81 -3.81 -56.56
C ARG A 25 19.95 -2.54 -56.61
N SER A 26 20.58 -1.38 -56.84
CA SER A 26 19.85 -0.11 -56.98
C SER A 26 18.90 -0.13 -58.18
N ASN A 27 19.32 -0.70 -59.32
CA ASN A 27 18.45 -0.82 -60.49
C ASN A 27 17.31 -1.82 -60.26
N GLU A 28 17.53 -2.90 -59.52
CA GLU A 28 16.47 -3.85 -59.15
C GLU A 28 15.41 -3.18 -58.26
N VAL A 29 15.82 -2.38 -57.28
CA VAL A 29 14.90 -1.61 -56.43
C VAL A 29 14.09 -0.61 -57.26
N LEU A 30 14.75 0.15 -58.15
CA LEU A 30 14.08 1.11 -59.03
C LEU A 30 13.09 0.43 -59.99
N ARG A 31 13.42 -0.75 -60.51
CA ARG A 31 12.48 -1.54 -61.32
C ARG A 31 11.28 -2.00 -60.51
N ALA A 32 11.49 -2.55 -59.31
CA ALA A 32 10.38 -2.97 -58.45
C ALA A 32 9.47 -1.78 -58.08
N GLU A 33 10.06 -0.62 -57.82
CA GLU A 33 9.33 0.63 -57.57
C GLU A 33 8.54 1.09 -58.81
N THR A 34 9.15 1.01 -60.00
CA THR A 34 8.50 1.36 -61.28
C THR A 34 7.35 0.42 -61.58
N ASP A 35 7.56 -0.89 -61.46
CA ASP A 35 6.52 -1.92 -61.67
C ASP A 35 5.32 -1.70 -60.74
N MET A 36 5.58 -1.32 -59.49
CA MET A 36 4.54 -1.01 -58.49
C MET A 36 3.74 0.24 -58.91
N PHE A 37 4.43 1.31 -59.34
CA PHE A 37 3.73 2.51 -59.84
C PHE A 37 2.97 2.25 -61.14
N GLU A 38 3.49 1.44 -62.05
CA GLU A 38 2.81 1.07 -63.29
C GLU A 38 1.53 0.30 -63.02
N ARG A 39 1.54 -0.63 -62.06
CA ARG A 39 0.32 -1.35 -61.63
C ARG A 39 -0.69 -0.42 -61.00
N TYR A 40 -0.24 0.48 -60.12
CA TYR A 40 -1.10 1.46 -59.49
C TYR A 40 -1.77 2.39 -60.51
N VAL A 41 -0.98 2.96 -61.42
CA VAL A 41 -1.50 3.84 -62.47
C VAL A 41 -2.39 3.07 -63.44
N GLY A 42 -2.07 1.82 -63.76
CA GLY A 42 -2.87 0.98 -64.66
C GLY A 42 -4.28 0.66 -64.13
N ARG A 43 -4.49 0.77 -62.82
CA ARG A 43 -5.81 0.56 -62.17
C ARG A 43 -6.62 1.84 -61.98
N LEU A 44 -5.95 3.00 -61.95
CA LEU A 44 -6.63 4.29 -61.83
C LEU A 44 -7.35 4.66 -63.13
N ASP A 45 -8.65 4.90 -63.04
CA ASP A 45 -9.45 5.40 -64.18
C ASP A 45 -8.99 6.84 -64.50
N PRO A 46 -8.80 7.25 -65.77
CA PRO A 46 -8.25 8.58 -66.12
C PRO A 46 -9.02 9.79 -65.56
N ARG A 47 -10.23 9.57 -65.03
CA ARG A 47 -11.10 10.58 -64.42
C ARG A 47 -10.80 10.83 -62.94
N GLU A 48 -10.25 9.86 -62.20
CA GLU A 48 -9.93 10.00 -60.77
C GLU A 48 -8.65 10.81 -60.54
N LEU A 49 -7.71 10.74 -61.48
CA LEU A 49 -6.46 11.52 -61.47
C LEU A 49 -6.68 13.05 -61.48
N VAL A 50 -7.81 13.51 -62.05
CA VAL A 50 -8.12 14.96 -62.16
C VAL A 50 -8.75 15.52 -60.89
N LEU A 51 -9.41 14.67 -60.08
CA LEU A 51 -10.15 15.11 -58.89
C LEU A 51 -9.25 15.32 -57.67
N GLN A 52 -8.15 14.57 -57.55
CA GLN A 52 -7.22 14.71 -56.42
C GLN A 52 -6.33 15.96 -56.51
N SER A 53 -6.14 16.53 -57.69
CA SER A 53 -5.39 17.79 -57.87
C SER A 53 -6.17 19.07 -57.50
N GLY A 54 -7.44 18.96 -57.09
CA GLY A 54 -8.35 20.11 -56.95
C GLY A 54 -8.80 20.47 -55.52
N THR A 55 -8.31 19.81 -54.48
CA THR A 55 -8.84 19.96 -53.11
C THR A 55 -7.79 20.35 -52.08
N ASP A 56 -7.03 21.42 -52.35
CA ASP A 56 -6.37 22.21 -51.30
C ASP A 56 -6.14 23.66 -51.77
N GLY A 57 -6.96 24.58 -51.27
CA GLY A 57 -6.79 26.02 -51.50
C GLY A 57 -8.07 26.85 -51.53
N ASP A 58 -8.86 26.83 -50.45
CA ASP A 58 -9.82 27.92 -50.18
C ASP A 58 -9.13 29.01 -49.35
N MET A 59 -9.24 30.26 -49.82
CA MET A 59 -9.24 31.54 -49.09
C MET A 59 -8.60 32.68 -49.92
N GLY A 60 -9.45 33.57 -50.44
CA GLY A 60 -9.12 35.00 -50.54
C GLY A 60 -8.93 35.62 -51.93
N ALA A 61 -9.87 36.53 -52.25
CA ALA A 61 -9.70 37.76 -53.03
C ALA A 61 -9.70 37.71 -54.58
N SER A 62 -10.89 38.02 -55.12
CA SER A 62 -11.18 39.19 -55.96
C SER A 62 -10.30 39.52 -57.18
N ARG A 63 -10.86 39.23 -58.36
CA ARG A 63 -10.92 40.06 -59.59
C ARG A 63 -9.84 41.15 -59.80
N ALA A 64 -8.95 40.95 -60.78
CA ALA A 64 -8.84 41.82 -61.97
C ALA A 64 -7.78 41.35 -63.00
N ARG A 65 -8.21 41.35 -64.27
CA ARG A 65 -7.50 41.65 -65.54
C ARG A 65 -6.28 40.82 -65.98
N LYS A 66 -6.57 39.99 -67.01
CA LYS A 66 -5.81 39.69 -68.24
C LYS A 66 -4.56 40.56 -68.50
N THR A 67 -3.38 39.95 -68.61
CA THR A 67 -2.42 40.16 -69.72
C THR A 67 -1.45 38.97 -69.88
N THR A 68 -1.32 38.50 -71.13
CA THR A 68 -0.11 37.98 -71.81
C THR A 68 0.75 36.84 -71.22
N ARG A 69 0.46 35.63 -71.72
CA ARG A 69 1.37 34.63 -72.34
C ARG A 69 2.85 35.06 -72.49
N ALA A 70 3.74 34.54 -71.64
CA ALA A 70 5.15 34.27 -71.95
C ALA A 70 5.78 33.36 -70.88
N ARG A 71 6.56 32.36 -71.33
CA ARG A 71 7.36 31.35 -70.57
C ARG A 71 6.67 30.04 -70.18
N THR A 72 6.31 29.26 -71.20
CA THR A 72 6.21 27.79 -71.14
C THR A 72 7.59 27.14 -71.33
N MET A 73 8.63 27.53 -70.57
CA MET A 73 9.97 26.93 -70.65
C MET A 73 10.73 27.15 -69.33
N THR A 74 10.18 26.67 -68.23
CA THR A 74 10.92 26.46 -66.98
C THR A 74 10.33 25.25 -66.30
N GLN A 75 11.00 24.12 -66.50
CA GLN A 75 10.90 22.94 -65.67
C GLN A 75 9.47 22.36 -65.58
N GLU A 76 9.17 21.43 -66.48
CA GLU A 76 8.72 20.12 -66.00
C GLU A 76 9.79 19.57 -65.05
N LYS A 77 9.93 20.19 -63.86
CA LYS A 77 10.45 19.52 -62.69
C LYS A 77 9.44 18.41 -62.51
N LEU A 78 9.78 17.22 -63.02
CA LEU A 78 9.11 15.98 -62.66
C LEU A 78 8.80 16.12 -61.17
N GLN A 79 7.53 16.33 -60.84
CA GLN A 79 7.09 16.38 -59.45
C GLN A 79 7.31 14.96 -58.95
N GLN A 80 8.49 14.73 -58.38
CA GLN A 80 8.80 13.49 -57.72
C GLN A 80 7.83 13.39 -56.56
N LEU A 81 7.10 12.27 -56.50
CA LEU A 81 6.25 11.96 -55.36
C LEU A 81 7.07 12.12 -54.08
N THR A 82 6.49 12.76 -53.08
CA THR A 82 7.10 12.83 -51.76
C THR A 82 7.26 11.41 -51.21
N MET A 83 8.21 11.20 -50.30
CA MET A 83 8.42 9.87 -49.71
C MET A 83 7.14 9.35 -49.04
N GLU A 84 6.34 10.24 -48.46
CA GLU A 84 5.01 9.96 -47.92
C GLU A 84 4.04 9.46 -49.00
N GLN A 85 3.92 10.18 -50.13
CA GLN A 85 3.09 9.75 -51.26
C GLN A 85 3.55 8.41 -51.84
N LYS A 86 4.86 8.13 -51.90
CA LYS A 86 5.38 6.83 -52.35
C LYS A 86 5.03 5.70 -51.39
N CYS A 87 5.13 5.95 -50.08
CA CYS A 87 4.69 5.00 -49.05
C CYS A 87 3.19 4.72 -49.15
N ASP A 88 2.37 5.74 -49.39
CA ASP A 88 0.92 5.58 -49.57
C ASP A 88 0.59 4.72 -50.78
N VAL A 89 1.24 4.95 -51.92
CA VAL A 89 1.05 4.15 -53.13
C VAL A 89 1.53 2.71 -52.92
N ALA A 90 2.68 2.52 -52.27
CA ALA A 90 3.17 1.18 -51.93
C ALA A 90 2.21 0.45 -50.99
N GLN A 91 1.64 1.14 -50.01
CA GLN A 91 0.66 0.57 -49.08
C GLN A 91 -0.61 0.14 -49.81
N ARG A 92 -1.17 1.00 -50.67
CA ARG A 92 -2.36 0.66 -51.49
C ARG A 92 -2.08 -0.55 -52.39
N GLU A 93 -0.96 -0.56 -53.11
CA GLU A 93 -0.60 -1.69 -53.96
C GLU A 93 -0.38 -2.98 -53.16
N MET A 94 0.19 -2.90 -51.95
CA MET A 94 0.30 -4.07 -51.08
C MET A 94 -1.07 -4.59 -50.64
N ASP A 95 -2.00 -3.71 -50.30
CA ASP A 95 -3.36 -4.08 -49.90
C ASP A 95 -4.12 -4.69 -51.06
N GLU A 96 -4.01 -4.13 -52.26
CA GLU A 96 -4.65 -4.70 -53.45
C GLU A 96 -4.03 -6.04 -53.87
N MET A 97 -2.70 -6.20 -53.76
CA MET A 97 -2.04 -7.49 -54.00
C MET A 97 -2.49 -8.54 -52.98
N ARG A 98 -2.75 -8.15 -51.72
CA ARG A 98 -3.33 -9.04 -50.70
C ARG A 98 -4.74 -9.47 -51.08
N ASP A 99 -5.59 -8.53 -51.50
CA ASP A 99 -6.95 -8.81 -51.97
C ASP A 99 -6.95 -9.75 -53.18
N ASP A 100 -6.05 -9.54 -54.14
CA ASP A 100 -5.93 -10.38 -55.33
C ASP A 100 -5.44 -11.80 -54.99
N LEU A 101 -4.52 -11.92 -54.03
CA LEU A 101 -4.09 -13.21 -53.49
C LEU A 101 -5.22 -13.94 -52.78
N GLU A 102 -6.04 -13.23 -51.99
CA GLU A 102 -7.19 -13.81 -51.31
C GLU A 102 -8.24 -14.31 -52.32
N LYS A 103 -8.61 -13.50 -53.31
CA LYS A 103 -9.51 -13.92 -54.40
C LYS A 103 -8.95 -15.12 -55.18
N LEU A 104 -7.64 -15.14 -55.45
CA LEU A 104 -7.00 -16.26 -56.11
C LEU A 104 -7.06 -17.53 -55.24
N ASN A 105 -6.84 -17.39 -53.93
CA ASN A 105 -6.95 -18.52 -53.00
C ASN A 105 -8.39 -19.06 -52.96
N ASP A 106 -9.38 -18.19 -52.80
CA ASP A 106 -10.81 -18.56 -52.78
C ASP A 106 -11.25 -19.29 -54.05
N THR A 107 -10.79 -18.81 -55.22
CA THR A 107 -11.09 -19.46 -56.50
C THR A 107 -10.38 -20.80 -56.64
N SER A 108 -9.11 -20.88 -56.25
CA SER A 108 -8.33 -22.13 -56.22
C SER A 108 -8.96 -23.18 -55.32
N GLU A 109 -9.33 -22.81 -54.10
CA GLU A 109 -10.01 -23.69 -53.14
C GLU A 109 -11.36 -24.18 -53.70
N ARG A 110 -12.15 -23.29 -54.30
CA ARG A 110 -13.41 -23.66 -54.93
C ARG A 110 -13.21 -24.67 -56.07
N VAL A 111 -12.21 -24.46 -56.91
CA VAL A 111 -11.87 -25.39 -58.00
C VAL A 111 -11.41 -26.73 -57.43
N MET A 112 -10.54 -26.73 -56.42
CA MET A 112 -10.05 -27.95 -55.77
C MET A 112 -11.19 -28.75 -55.16
N LEU A 113 -12.11 -28.10 -54.44
CA LEU A 113 -13.29 -28.74 -53.84
C LEU A 113 -14.22 -29.32 -54.91
N ASN A 114 -14.44 -28.61 -56.02
CA ASN A 114 -15.22 -29.12 -57.14
C ASN A 114 -14.56 -30.35 -57.78
N LEU A 115 -13.26 -30.30 -58.05
CA LEU A 115 -12.52 -31.44 -58.60
C LEU A 115 -12.60 -32.65 -57.68
N LYS A 116 -12.42 -32.44 -56.37
CA LYS A 116 -12.57 -33.50 -55.36
C LYS A 116 -13.98 -34.11 -55.37
N ALA A 117 -15.02 -33.28 -55.41
CA ALA A 117 -16.40 -33.75 -55.49
C ALA A 117 -16.67 -34.54 -56.78
N THR A 118 -16.11 -34.11 -57.92
CA THR A 118 -16.25 -34.86 -59.20
C THR A 118 -15.53 -36.21 -59.17
N LEU A 119 -14.36 -36.30 -58.53
CA LEU A 119 -13.65 -37.56 -58.34
C LEU A 119 -14.44 -38.52 -57.44
N GLU A 120 -14.92 -38.04 -56.29
CA GLU A 120 -15.73 -38.85 -55.38
C GLU A 120 -17.02 -39.35 -56.06
N GLU A 121 -17.67 -38.50 -56.87
CA GLU A 121 -18.83 -38.90 -57.65
C GLU A 121 -18.48 -39.96 -58.72
N ALA A 122 -17.36 -39.81 -59.41
CA ALA A 122 -16.88 -40.76 -60.40
C ALA A 122 -16.57 -42.14 -59.77
N ASP A 123 -15.96 -42.15 -58.58
CA ASP A 123 -15.66 -43.37 -57.83
C ASP A 123 -16.94 -44.11 -57.43
N VAL A 124 -17.93 -43.38 -56.90
CA VAL A 124 -19.25 -43.95 -56.56
C VAL A 124 -19.93 -44.51 -57.81
N ARG A 125 -19.94 -43.76 -58.92
CA ARG A 125 -20.51 -44.23 -60.20
C ARG A 125 -19.80 -45.48 -60.72
N LEU A 126 -18.48 -45.55 -60.64
CA LEU A 126 -17.70 -46.70 -61.08
C LEU A 126 -18.08 -47.96 -60.30
N VAL A 127 -18.20 -47.86 -58.97
CA VAL A 127 -18.63 -48.97 -58.12
C VAL A 127 -20.07 -49.37 -58.44
N GLU A 128 -20.99 -48.41 -58.62
CA GLU A 128 -22.38 -48.68 -58.99
C GLU A 128 -22.52 -49.39 -60.35
N VAL A 129 -21.75 -48.97 -61.35
CA VAL A 129 -21.77 -49.56 -62.70
C VAL A 129 -21.20 -50.98 -62.67
N LYS A 130 -20.08 -51.21 -61.97
CA LYS A 130 -19.53 -52.57 -61.81
C LYS A 130 -20.54 -53.49 -61.12
N LYS A 131 -21.18 -53.00 -60.06
CA LYS A 131 -22.23 -53.75 -59.36
C LYS A 131 -23.42 -54.03 -60.29
N ALA A 132 -23.87 -53.02 -61.07
CA ALA A 132 -24.93 -53.16 -62.06
C ALA A 132 -24.63 -54.24 -63.11
N SER A 133 -23.40 -54.24 -63.63
CA SER A 133 -22.97 -55.22 -64.64
C SER A 133 -23.00 -56.63 -64.07
N ASN A 134 -22.43 -56.82 -62.87
CA ASN A 134 -22.39 -58.13 -62.22
C ASN A 134 -23.78 -58.65 -61.85
N GLU A 135 -24.67 -57.78 -61.37
CA GLU A 135 -26.07 -58.12 -61.07
C GLU A 135 -26.83 -58.51 -62.35
N PHE A 136 -26.68 -57.73 -63.43
CA PHE A 136 -27.29 -58.05 -64.72
C PHE A 136 -26.78 -59.37 -65.29
N ASP A 137 -25.47 -59.60 -65.23
CA ASP A 137 -24.87 -60.84 -65.71
C ASP A 137 -25.38 -62.07 -64.94
N ARG A 138 -25.53 -61.93 -63.61
CA ARG A 138 -26.04 -62.99 -62.73
C ARG A 138 -27.53 -63.25 -62.93
N ASP A 139 -28.34 -62.20 -62.92
CA ASP A 139 -29.80 -62.30 -62.79
C ASP A 139 -30.50 -62.37 -64.16
N VAL A 140 -29.84 -61.89 -65.21
CA VAL A 140 -30.39 -61.84 -66.57
C VAL A 140 -29.55 -62.71 -67.52
N ALA A 141 -28.27 -62.37 -67.73
CA ALA A 141 -27.46 -62.98 -68.80
C ALA A 141 -27.19 -64.48 -68.60
N LYS A 142 -26.88 -64.92 -67.37
CA LYS A 142 -26.64 -66.33 -67.05
C LYS A 142 -27.89 -67.18 -67.27
N ILE A 143 -29.04 -66.69 -66.84
CA ILE A 143 -30.33 -67.38 -66.97
C ILE A 143 -30.72 -67.51 -68.46
N LEU A 144 -30.51 -66.45 -69.25
CA LEU A 144 -30.74 -66.45 -70.70
C LEU A 144 -29.87 -67.47 -71.43
N ARG A 145 -28.62 -67.69 -71.01
CA ARG A 145 -27.72 -68.72 -71.57
C ARG A 145 -28.18 -70.14 -71.25
N GLU A 146 -28.75 -70.36 -70.06
CA GLU A 146 -29.14 -71.68 -69.57
C GLU A 146 -30.53 -72.14 -70.06
N LYS A 147 -31.48 -71.22 -70.31
CA LYS A 147 -32.84 -71.56 -70.80
C LYS A 147 -33.11 -70.94 -72.18
N LYS A 148 -33.07 -71.77 -73.24
CA LYS A 148 -33.39 -71.40 -74.65
C LYS A 148 -34.91 -71.15 -74.89
N GLY A 149 -35.51 -70.21 -74.16
CA GLY A 149 -36.89 -69.76 -74.37
C GLY A 149 -36.96 -68.26 -74.64
N VAL A 150 -37.15 -67.87 -75.91
CA VAL A 150 -37.08 -66.47 -76.37
C VAL A 150 -38.09 -65.56 -75.63
N MET A 151 -39.28 -66.07 -75.32
CA MET A 151 -40.35 -65.28 -74.70
C MET A 151 -40.11 -65.00 -73.20
N MET A 152 -39.58 -65.97 -72.43
CA MET A 152 -39.23 -65.77 -71.02
C MET A 152 -37.97 -64.89 -70.82
N GLY A 153 -37.10 -64.83 -71.84
CA GLY A 153 -35.91 -63.99 -71.82
C GLY A 153 -36.23 -62.50 -71.82
N ALA A 154 -37.12 -62.08 -72.71
CA ALA A 154 -37.54 -60.67 -72.82
C ALA A 154 -38.25 -60.17 -71.54
N GLU A 155 -39.15 -60.98 -70.97
CA GLU A 155 -39.87 -60.64 -69.74
C GLU A 155 -38.92 -60.42 -68.54
N LYS A 156 -37.86 -61.22 -68.42
CA LYS A 156 -36.85 -61.04 -67.36
C LYS A 156 -36.04 -59.76 -67.52
N VAL A 157 -35.68 -59.41 -68.76
CA VAL A 157 -34.97 -58.15 -69.05
C VAL A 157 -35.85 -56.96 -68.67
N ILE A 158 -37.13 -56.98 -69.03
CA ILE A 158 -38.09 -55.92 -68.69
C ILE A 158 -38.22 -55.79 -67.17
N ARG A 159 -38.46 -56.89 -66.45
CA ARG A 159 -38.59 -56.89 -64.99
C ARG A 159 -37.34 -56.34 -64.30
N TYR A 160 -36.15 -56.72 -64.76
CA TYR A 160 -34.90 -56.17 -64.24
C TYR A 160 -34.83 -54.65 -64.38
N PHE A 161 -35.17 -54.10 -65.55
CA PHE A 161 -35.18 -52.64 -65.75
C PHE A 161 -36.25 -51.95 -64.90
N GLU A 162 -37.45 -52.52 -64.78
CA GLU A 162 -38.50 -51.96 -63.92
C GLU A 162 -38.10 -51.91 -62.43
N ASP A 163 -37.51 -53.00 -61.92
CA ASP A 163 -37.02 -53.05 -60.53
C ASP A 163 -35.86 -52.06 -60.32
N ARG A 164 -34.95 -51.93 -61.29
CA ARG A 164 -33.86 -50.93 -61.31
C ARG A 164 -34.39 -49.50 -61.28
N MET A 165 -35.40 -49.20 -62.09
CA MET A 165 -36.01 -47.86 -62.12
C MET A 165 -36.67 -47.55 -60.78
N ARG A 166 -37.46 -48.48 -60.22
CA ARG A 166 -38.08 -48.32 -58.89
C ARG A 166 -37.04 -48.10 -57.78
N ALA A 167 -35.92 -48.81 -57.82
CA ALA A 167 -34.82 -48.61 -56.87
C ALA A 167 -34.16 -47.23 -57.03
N LYS A 168 -33.97 -46.75 -58.28
CA LYS A 168 -33.43 -45.41 -58.55
C LYS A 168 -34.41 -44.31 -58.09
N ASP A 169 -35.71 -44.47 -58.30
CA ASP A 169 -36.72 -43.52 -57.80
C ASP A 169 -36.70 -43.40 -56.28
N THR A 170 -36.59 -44.53 -55.58
CA THR A 170 -36.46 -44.58 -54.12
C THR A 170 -35.19 -43.86 -53.65
N LEU A 171 -34.08 -44.02 -54.37
CA LEU A 171 -32.81 -43.34 -54.08
C LEU A 171 -32.92 -41.83 -54.32
N VAL A 172 -33.58 -41.40 -55.40
CA VAL A 172 -33.82 -39.98 -55.69
C VAL A 172 -34.58 -39.32 -54.54
N GLU A 173 -35.64 -39.96 -54.06
CA GLU A 173 -36.44 -39.41 -52.96
C GLU A 173 -35.64 -39.34 -51.65
N LYS A 174 -34.84 -40.36 -51.35
CA LYS A 174 -33.92 -40.35 -50.20
C LYS A 174 -32.89 -39.22 -50.30
N LEU A 175 -32.33 -38.99 -51.48
CA LEU A 175 -31.36 -37.90 -51.71
C LEU A 175 -32.02 -36.52 -51.61
N ARG A 176 -33.25 -36.35 -52.09
CA ARG A 176 -34.02 -35.11 -51.92
C ARG A 176 -34.24 -34.76 -50.45
N LEU A 177 -34.70 -35.72 -49.65
CA LEU A 177 -34.88 -35.52 -48.20
C LEU A 177 -33.57 -35.16 -47.50
N LYS A 178 -32.46 -35.85 -47.85
CA LYS A 178 -31.14 -35.55 -47.30
C LYS A 178 -30.66 -34.14 -47.70
N ASN A 179 -30.89 -33.73 -48.94
CA ASN A 179 -30.55 -32.39 -49.42
C ASN A 179 -31.34 -31.30 -48.66
N ALA A 180 -32.64 -31.49 -48.50
CA ALA A 180 -33.49 -30.58 -47.71
C ALA A 180 -33.01 -30.45 -46.26
N ALA A 181 -32.65 -31.57 -45.61
CA ALA A 181 -32.10 -31.57 -44.25
C ALA A 181 -30.76 -30.81 -44.17
N LEU A 182 -29.85 -31.02 -45.13
CA LEU A 182 -28.57 -30.30 -45.18
C LEU A 182 -28.75 -28.80 -45.42
N LEU A 183 -29.74 -28.39 -46.23
CA LEU A 183 -30.06 -26.97 -46.41
C LEU A 183 -30.52 -26.31 -45.11
N VAL A 184 -31.36 -26.99 -44.32
CA VAL A 184 -31.79 -26.50 -43.00
C VAL A 184 -30.59 -26.41 -42.04
N GLN A 185 -29.72 -27.43 -42.01
CA GLN A 185 -28.52 -27.42 -41.18
C GLN A 185 -27.56 -26.28 -41.57
N LYS A 186 -27.35 -26.05 -42.86
CA LYS A 186 -26.56 -24.94 -43.39
C LYS A 186 -27.12 -23.60 -42.94
N ARG A 187 -28.46 -23.40 -43.01
CA ARG A 187 -29.11 -22.17 -42.51
C ARG A 187 -28.92 -21.99 -41.01
N LYS A 188 -29.08 -23.05 -40.21
CA LYS A 188 -28.86 -23.01 -38.77
C LYS A 188 -27.42 -22.63 -38.42
N LEU A 189 -26.43 -23.24 -39.08
CA LEU A 189 -25.02 -22.93 -38.85
C LEU A 189 -24.67 -21.50 -39.24
N ARG A 190 -25.19 -21.00 -40.37
CA ARG A 190 -25.04 -19.59 -40.76
C ARG A 190 -25.62 -18.64 -39.72
N LEU A 191 -26.81 -18.93 -39.19
CA LEU A 191 -27.41 -18.12 -38.14
C LEU A 191 -26.58 -18.14 -36.85
N GLN A 192 -26.00 -19.29 -36.48
CA GLN A 192 -25.10 -19.40 -35.32
C GLN A 192 -23.80 -18.61 -35.53
N MET A 193 -23.25 -18.59 -36.75
CA MET A 193 -22.10 -17.76 -37.07
C MET A 193 -22.46 -16.27 -36.96
N PHE A 194 -23.58 -15.87 -37.56
CA PHE A 194 -24.07 -14.50 -37.46
C PHE A 194 -24.28 -14.06 -36.00
N GLN A 195 -24.92 -14.88 -35.16
CA GLN A 195 -25.10 -14.58 -33.74
C GLN A 195 -23.76 -14.50 -32.96
N LYS A 196 -22.76 -15.29 -33.35
CA LYS A 196 -21.43 -15.24 -32.75
C LYS A 196 -20.65 -14.00 -33.20
N GLU A 197 -20.83 -13.59 -34.45
CA GLU A 197 -20.28 -12.34 -34.99
C GLU A 197 -20.94 -11.14 -34.30
N GLU A 198 -22.27 -11.13 -34.13
CA GLU A 198 -23.01 -10.08 -33.40
C GLU A 198 -22.64 -10.04 -31.90
N MET A 199 -22.41 -11.20 -31.26
CA MET A 199 -21.83 -11.25 -29.90
C MET A 199 -20.36 -10.77 -29.86
N GLY A 200 -19.63 -10.90 -30.96
CA GLY A 200 -18.28 -10.33 -31.12
C GLY A 200 -18.32 -8.82 -31.34
N GLU A 201 -19.33 -8.30 -32.06
CA GLU A 201 -19.58 -6.87 -32.23
C GLU A 201 -20.10 -6.21 -30.94
N ALA A 202 -20.73 -6.95 -30.01
CA ALA A 202 -21.11 -6.40 -28.71
C ALA A 202 -19.92 -6.12 -27.78
N LEU A 203 -18.72 -6.60 -28.11
CA LEU A 203 -17.50 -6.37 -27.34
C LEU A 203 -16.49 -5.68 -28.24
N HIS A 204 -16.64 -4.37 -28.41
CA HIS A 204 -15.76 -3.62 -29.28
C HIS A 204 -14.34 -3.67 -28.72
N GLU A 205 -13.34 -3.67 -29.60
CA GLU A 205 -11.94 -3.50 -29.21
C GLU A 205 -11.75 -2.21 -28.40
N VAL A 206 -12.59 -1.20 -28.67
CA VAL A 206 -12.70 0.05 -27.91
C VAL A 206 -13.14 -0.20 -26.46
N ASP A 207 -14.10 -1.08 -26.20
CA ASP A 207 -14.56 -1.42 -24.84
C ASP A 207 -13.43 -2.11 -24.06
N PHE A 208 -12.68 -3.00 -24.71
CA PHE A 208 -11.50 -3.62 -24.11
C PHE A 208 -10.39 -2.61 -23.81
N GLN A 209 -10.14 -1.68 -24.71
CA GLN A 209 -9.17 -0.61 -24.50
C GLN A 209 -9.63 0.32 -23.37
N GLN A 210 -10.93 0.67 -23.31
CA GLN A 210 -11.50 1.44 -22.22
C GLN A 210 -11.32 0.71 -20.89
N LEU A 211 -11.62 -0.59 -20.82
CA LEU A 211 -11.47 -1.38 -19.59
C LEU A 211 -10.01 -1.45 -19.13
N LYS A 212 -9.05 -1.52 -20.07
CA LYS A 212 -7.62 -1.43 -19.76
C LYS A 212 -7.24 -0.05 -19.21
N ILE A 213 -7.75 1.02 -19.81
CA ILE A 213 -7.51 2.40 -19.35
C ILE A 213 -8.09 2.58 -17.95
N GLU A 214 -9.34 2.18 -17.71
CA GLU A 214 -9.98 2.26 -16.41
C GLU A 214 -9.23 1.46 -15.34
N ASN A 215 -8.81 0.23 -15.66
CA ASN A 215 -8.01 -0.58 -14.74
C ASN A 215 -6.66 0.10 -14.40
N SER A 216 -5.96 0.64 -15.40
CA SER A 216 -4.73 1.42 -15.17
C SER A 216 -4.98 2.62 -14.25
N GLN A 217 -6.06 3.38 -14.48
CA GLN A 217 -6.43 4.52 -13.64
C GLN A 217 -6.79 4.09 -12.20
N TYR A 218 -7.46 2.96 -12.03
CA TYR A 218 -7.77 2.44 -10.69
C TYR A 218 -6.51 2.00 -9.95
N LEU A 219 -5.55 1.37 -10.64
CA LEU A 219 -4.26 1.00 -10.06
C LEU A 219 -3.47 2.23 -9.62
N GLU A 220 -3.37 3.25 -10.45
CA GLU A 220 -2.72 4.52 -10.09
C GLU A 220 -3.37 5.17 -8.85
N ARG A 221 -4.71 5.23 -8.82
CA ARG A 221 -5.43 5.76 -7.64
C ARG A 221 -5.18 4.93 -6.39
N ILE A 222 -5.12 3.60 -6.51
CA ILE A 222 -4.79 2.71 -5.38
C ILE A 222 -3.38 3.00 -4.88
N ASP A 223 -2.41 3.16 -5.78
CA ASP A 223 -1.02 3.46 -5.42
C ASP A 223 -0.88 4.84 -4.76
N GLU A 224 -1.56 5.87 -5.27
CA GLU A 224 -1.63 7.19 -4.61
C GLU A 224 -2.17 7.08 -3.19
N ARG A 225 -3.30 6.39 -3.00
CA ARG A 225 -3.90 6.21 -1.66
C ARG A 225 -3.00 5.40 -0.74
N ASN A 226 -2.29 4.41 -1.26
CA ASN A 226 -1.31 3.62 -0.49
C ASN A 226 -0.12 4.49 -0.05
N GLN A 227 0.38 5.38 -0.91
CA GLN A 227 1.43 6.32 -0.55
C GLN A 227 0.98 7.30 0.53
N ASP A 228 -0.24 7.84 0.42
CA ASP A 228 -0.80 8.73 1.44
C ASP A 228 -1.01 8.00 2.77
N LEU A 229 -1.51 6.76 2.73
CA LEU A 229 -1.62 5.92 3.92
C LEU A 229 -0.26 5.69 4.59
N LEU A 230 0.79 5.44 3.81
CA LEU A 230 2.14 5.27 4.33
C LEU A 230 2.66 6.56 4.99
N ARG A 231 2.47 7.72 4.34
CA ARG A 231 2.83 9.03 4.91
C ARG A 231 2.12 9.29 6.23
N LEU A 232 0.81 9.03 6.28
CA LEU A 232 0.01 9.21 7.50
C LEU A 232 0.45 8.27 8.62
N LYS A 233 0.78 7.01 8.30
CA LYS A 233 1.33 6.05 9.29
C LYS A 233 2.66 6.53 9.87
N LEU A 234 3.56 7.03 9.03
CA LEU A 234 4.84 7.59 9.50
C LEU A 234 4.62 8.82 10.38
N LEU A 235 3.73 9.73 9.98
CA LEU A 235 3.37 10.91 10.77
C LEU A 235 2.75 10.53 12.11
N ALA A 236 1.83 9.57 12.13
CA ALA A 236 1.22 9.03 13.35
C ALA A 236 2.26 8.39 14.27
N GLY A 237 3.22 7.64 13.72
CA GLY A 237 4.35 7.07 14.46
C GLY A 237 5.22 8.15 15.11
N ASN A 238 5.61 9.17 14.33
CA ASN A 238 6.42 10.29 14.83
C ASN A 238 5.69 11.09 15.91
N THR A 239 4.42 11.42 15.69
CA THR A 239 3.60 12.13 16.70
C THR A 239 3.42 11.29 17.97
N LEU A 240 3.25 9.97 17.86
CA LEU A 240 3.20 9.08 19.02
C LEU A 240 4.53 9.06 19.80
N GLN A 241 5.67 9.06 19.10
CA GLN A 241 6.98 9.16 19.75
C GLN A 241 7.13 10.48 20.52
N ILE A 242 6.78 11.60 19.88
CA ILE A 242 6.80 12.93 20.50
C ILE A 242 5.88 12.96 21.72
N LEU A 243 4.64 12.46 21.58
CA LEU A 243 3.67 12.39 22.68
C LEU A 243 4.21 11.56 23.86
N ASN A 244 4.81 10.40 23.59
CA ASN A 244 5.42 9.57 24.63
C ASN A 244 6.58 10.29 25.32
N SER A 245 7.37 11.08 24.59
CA SER A 245 8.45 11.88 25.17
C SER A 245 7.90 12.94 26.13
N TYR A 246 6.83 13.65 25.75
CA TYR A 246 6.18 14.64 26.61
C TYR A 246 5.47 14.00 27.80
N LYS A 247 4.85 12.83 27.62
CA LYS A 247 4.25 12.06 28.72
C LYS A 247 5.29 11.69 29.77
N LYS A 248 6.48 11.23 29.35
CA LYS A 248 7.61 10.95 30.27
C LYS A 248 8.09 12.21 30.99
N LYS A 249 8.29 13.32 30.26
CA LYS A 249 8.67 14.61 30.86
C LYS A 249 7.64 15.07 31.90
N LEU A 250 6.36 15.00 31.57
CA LEU A 250 5.28 15.37 32.48
C LEU A 250 5.27 14.48 33.73
N GLN A 251 5.44 13.17 33.57
CA GLN A 251 5.51 12.24 34.70
C GLN A 251 6.69 12.55 35.63
N ASN A 252 7.86 12.86 35.07
CA ASN A 252 9.04 13.26 35.84
C ASN A 252 8.78 14.55 36.62
N MET A 253 8.31 15.61 35.95
CA MET A 253 7.97 16.87 36.61
C MET A 253 6.89 16.71 37.69
N THR A 254 5.91 15.83 37.45
CA THR A 254 4.87 15.51 38.44
C THR A 254 5.45 14.79 39.66
N CYS A 255 6.40 13.88 39.45
CA CYS A 255 7.10 13.18 40.54
C CYS A 255 7.95 14.17 41.36
N GLU A 256 8.75 15.00 40.69
CA GLU A 256 9.55 16.06 41.33
C GLU A 256 8.68 17.03 42.12
N SER A 257 7.55 17.47 41.56
CA SER A 257 6.59 18.33 42.26
C SER A 257 6.03 17.68 43.52
N LYS A 258 5.70 16.38 43.48
CA LYS A 258 5.26 15.63 44.66
C LYS A 258 6.35 15.52 45.72
N LEU A 259 7.59 15.22 45.30
CA LEU A 259 8.74 15.17 46.20
C LEU A 259 8.98 16.53 46.87
N LEU A 260 9.04 17.60 46.08
CA LEU A 260 9.20 18.97 46.58
C LEU A 260 8.06 19.36 47.53
N SER A 261 6.82 18.98 47.24
CA SER A 261 5.68 19.23 48.12
C SER A 261 5.83 18.54 49.48
N SER A 262 6.25 17.26 49.49
CA SER A 262 6.55 16.51 50.71
C SER A 262 7.71 17.13 51.49
N ASP A 263 8.75 17.56 50.79
CA ASP A 263 9.92 18.25 51.33
C ASP A 263 9.55 19.59 51.98
N ILE A 264 8.67 20.36 51.33
CA ILE A 264 8.15 21.62 51.88
C ILE A 264 7.30 21.35 53.12
N ALA A 265 6.46 20.32 53.12
CA ALA A 265 5.66 19.93 54.28
C ALA A 265 6.53 19.55 55.48
N SER A 266 7.55 18.71 55.26
CA SER A 266 8.52 18.31 56.28
C SER A 266 9.29 19.52 56.84
N ARG A 267 9.78 20.41 55.96
CA ARG A 267 10.44 21.66 56.39
C ARG A 267 9.53 22.57 57.20
N ARG A 268 8.25 22.69 56.83
CA ARG A 268 7.26 23.46 57.60
C ARG A 268 7.04 22.87 58.99
N GLU A 269 6.94 21.55 59.11
CA GLU A 269 6.82 20.88 60.41
C GLU A 269 8.05 21.12 61.28
N MET A 270 9.25 21.06 60.69
CA MET A 270 10.49 21.37 61.39
C MET A 270 10.56 22.83 61.85
N LEU A 271 10.10 23.77 61.01
CA LEU A 271 10.02 25.19 61.39
C LEU A 271 9.10 25.40 62.60
N VAL A 272 7.93 24.77 62.64
CA VAL A 272 7.01 24.85 63.79
C VAL A 272 7.69 24.35 65.06
N LYS A 273 8.40 23.21 65.01
CA LYS A 273 9.14 22.69 66.17
C LYS A 273 10.24 23.65 66.64
N ILE A 274 10.98 24.24 65.71
CA ILE A 274 12.01 25.24 66.03
C ILE A 274 11.37 26.48 66.65
N GLU A 275 10.25 26.95 66.12
CA GLU A 275 9.51 28.09 66.69
C GLU A 275 9.07 27.80 68.13
N GLU A 276 8.49 26.63 68.40
CA GLU A 276 8.14 26.17 69.75
C GLU A 276 9.36 26.09 70.68
N GLU A 277 10.47 25.50 70.22
CA GLU A 277 11.73 25.44 70.98
C GLU A 277 12.29 26.84 71.27
N THR A 278 12.19 27.77 70.31
CA THR A 278 12.65 29.15 70.51
C THR A 278 11.79 29.92 71.50
N GLU A 279 10.47 29.73 71.49
CA GLU A 279 9.57 30.33 72.47
C GLU A 279 9.88 29.80 73.87
N GLN A 280 10.06 28.48 74.02
CA GLN A 280 10.44 27.87 75.28
C GLN A 280 11.80 28.40 75.78
N ALA A 281 12.81 28.45 74.90
CA ALA A 281 14.13 28.98 75.25
C ALA A 281 14.06 30.45 75.68
N GLU A 282 13.22 31.25 75.04
CA GLU A 282 13.00 32.66 75.39
C GLU A 282 12.31 32.80 76.75
N GLU A 283 11.30 31.98 77.05
CA GLU A 283 10.69 31.93 78.39
C GLU A 283 11.72 31.57 79.48
N GLU A 284 12.52 30.54 79.23
CA GLU A 284 13.58 30.09 80.14
C GLU A 284 14.63 31.19 80.33
N ARG A 285 15.02 31.88 79.25
CA ARG A 285 15.91 33.05 79.29
C ARG A 285 15.32 34.15 80.17
N VAL A 286 14.05 34.51 80.00
CA VAL A 286 13.38 35.53 80.82
C VAL A 286 13.32 35.11 82.29
N LYS A 287 12.96 33.86 82.60
CA LYS A 287 12.96 33.31 83.97
C LYS A 287 14.36 33.42 84.60
N ALA A 288 15.40 33.02 83.86
CA ALA A 288 16.78 33.11 84.28
C ALA A 288 17.25 34.56 84.47
N GLU A 289 16.88 35.47 83.58
CA GLU A 289 17.17 36.90 83.71
C GLU A 289 16.53 37.52 84.96
N VAL A 290 15.26 37.21 85.22
CA VAL A 290 14.55 37.68 86.43
C VAL A 290 15.26 37.17 87.69
N LEU A 291 15.63 35.89 87.72
CA LEU A 291 16.39 35.31 88.82
C LEU A 291 17.76 35.99 88.97
N ASN A 292 18.49 36.19 87.88
CA ASN A 292 19.80 36.85 87.88
C ASN A 292 19.70 38.29 88.41
N ARG A 293 18.67 39.05 87.99
CA ARG A 293 18.38 40.39 88.52
C ARG A 293 18.12 40.36 90.02
N LYS A 294 17.32 39.40 90.51
CA LYS A 294 17.07 39.23 91.96
C LYS A 294 18.37 38.94 92.73
N LEU A 295 19.18 38.01 92.25
CA LEU A 295 20.46 37.67 92.88
C LEU A 295 21.44 38.84 92.86
N ARG A 296 21.52 39.62 91.77
CA ARG A 296 22.31 40.84 91.70
C ARG A 296 21.80 41.91 92.68
N GLY A 297 20.49 42.04 92.84
CA GLY A 297 19.89 42.90 93.87
C GLY A 297 20.29 42.47 95.28
N GLN A 298 20.15 41.18 95.60
CA GLN A 298 20.59 40.62 96.87
C GLN A 298 22.10 40.83 97.11
N LEU A 299 22.93 40.69 96.08
CA LEU A 299 24.38 40.93 96.17
C LEU A 299 24.71 42.41 96.42
N ALA A 300 23.93 43.34 95.85
CA ALA A 300 24.07 44.76 96.09
C ALA A 300 23.66 45.15 97.52
N ASP A 301 22.60 44.54 98.04
CA ASP A 301 22.12 44.72 99.42
C ASP A 301 22.98 43.96 100.45
N TYR A 302 23.77 42.98 100.01
CA TYR A 302 24.65 42.21 100.86
C TYR A 302 25.79 43.08 101.40
N ARG A 303 25.69 43.43 102.69
CA ARG A 303 26.73 44.11 103.46
C ARG A 303 27.35 43.11 104.42
N VAL A 304 28.65 42.85 104.26
CA VAL A 304 29.44 42.13 105.26
C VAL A 304 29.69 43.07 106.44
N PRO A 305 29.24 42.77 107.66
CA PRO A 305 29.59 43.57 108.83
C PRO A 305 31.12 43.59 108.98
N PRO A 306 31.75 44.73 109.29
CA PRO A 306 33.17 44.80 109.58
C PRO A 306 33.57 43.69 110.56
N VAL A 307 34.67 42.97 110.28
CA VAL A 307 35.08 41.74 110.99
C VAL A 307 35.05 41.94 112.51
N LEU A 308 35.47 43.11 113.00
CA LEU A 308 35.42 43.46 114.43
C LEU A 308 33.99 43.56 114.98
N GLN A 309 33.05 44.17 114.25
CA GLN A 309 31.64 44.23 114.67
C GLN A 309 30.98 42.84 114.67
N TYR A 310 31.33 41.98 113.72
CA TYR A 310 30.85 40.60 113.72
C TYR A 310 31.41 39.81 114.91
N ILE A 311 32.71 39.96 115.20
CA ILE A 311 33.36 39.28 116.34
C ILE A 311 32.78 39.78 117.67
N THR A 312 32.56 41.09 117.85
CA THR A 312 31.96 41.61 119.09
C THR A 312 30.50 41.18 119.23
N ALA A 313 29.72 41.20 118.15
CA ALA A 313 28.35 40.69 118.15
C ALA A 313 28.28 39.16 118.40
N LYS A 314 29.23 38.38 117.87
CA LYS A 314 29.31 36.94 118.13
C LYS A 314 29.80 36.65 119.55
N ALA A 315 30.74 37.44 120.07
CA ALA A 315 31.19 37.34 121.44
C ALA A 315 30.08 37.70 122.43
N SER A 316 29.30 38.76 122.16
CA SER A 316 28.15 39.13 122.99
C SER A 316 27.05 38.07 122.91
N HIS A 317 26.80 37.50 121.73
CA HIS A 317 25.89 36.37 121.56
C HIS A 317 26.35 35.14 122.38
N ASN A 318 27.62 34.76 122.30
CA ASN A 318 28.17 33.65 123.09
C ASN A 318 28.13 33.95 124.60
N GLN A 319 28.37 35.20 125.01
CA GLN A 319 28.24 35.62 126.40
C GLN A 319 26.79 35.52 126.88
N LEU A 320 25.83 35.99 126.07
CA LEU A 320 24.40 35.86 126.36
C LEU A 320 23.99 34.38 126.43
N GLU A 321 24.46 33.52 125.53
CA GLU A 321 24.26 32.07 125.63
C GLU A 321 24.85 31.51 126.92
N HIS A 322 26.04 31.94 127.33
CA HIS A 322 26.67 31.48 128.56
C HIS A 322 25.93 31.97 129.82
N ILE A 323 25.37 33.18 129.77
CA ILE A 323 24.51 33.76 130.81
C ILE A 323 23.19 32.99 130.87
N VAL A 324 22.55 32.71 129.73
CA VAL A 324 21.34 31.88 129.65
C VAL A 324 21.61 30.50 130.27
N ARG A 325 22.68 29.81 129.87
CA ARG A 325 23.08 28.51 130.47
C ARG A 325 23.43 28.60 131.96
N ALA A 326 23.95 29.73 132.43
CA ALA A 326 24.22 29.94 133.84
C ALA A 326 22.93 30.19 134.64
N TRP A 327 21.97 30.92 134.06
CA TRP A 327 20.64 31.11 134.64
C TRP A 327 19.83 29.82 134.65
N GLU A 328 19.87 29.03 133.56
CA GLU A 328 19.30 27.68 133.51
C GLU A 328 19.83 26.82 134.66
N ARG A 329 21.16 26.79 134.86
CA ARG A 329 21.78 26.08 136.00
C ARG A 329 21.38 26.65 137.36
N LYS A 330 21.27 27.98 137.53
CA LYS A 330 20.79 28.58 138.78
C LYS A 330 19.33 28.22 139.06
N VAL A 331 18.49 28.20 138.04
CA VAL A 331 17.09 27.76 138.15
C VAL A 331 17.06 26.29 138.57
N GLU A 332 17.84 25.42 137.94
CA GLU A 332 17.96 24.01 138.35
C GLU A 332 18.42 23.85 139.81
N ILE A 333 19.44 24.58 140.27
CA ILE A 333 19.91 24.53 141.66
C ILE A 333 18.82 25.03 142.62
N SER A 334 18.09 26.08 142.24
CA SER A 334 17.00 26.65 143.03
C SER A 334 15.82 25.66 143.12
N GLU A 335 15.47 25.01 142.02
CA GLU A 335 14.45 23.95 141.98
C GLU A 335 14.87 22.73 142.78
N MET A 336 16.15 22.34 142.71
CA MET A 336 16.71 21.25 143.49
C MET A 336 16.70 21.58 144.99
N ALA A 337 17.11 22.79 145.39
CA ALA A 337 17.05 23.29 146.76
C ALA A 337 15.61 23.35 147.29
N LEU A 338 14.66 23.85 146.49
CA LEU A 338 13.24 23.82 146.83
C LEU A 338 12.76 22.38 147.06
N LYS A 339 13.15 21.44 146.18
CA LYS A 339 12.85 20.01 146.34
C LYS A 339 13.46 19.42 147.63
N THR A 340 14.69 19.76 147.99
CA THR A 340 15.31 19.30 149.25
C THR A 340 14.64 19.91 150.48
N HIS A 341 14.35 21.22 150.47
CA HIS A 341 13.66 21.89 151.57
C HIS A 341 12.22 21.38 151.74
N SER A 342 11.48 21.12 150.66
CA SER A 342 10.17 20.47 150.74
C SER A 342 10.26 19.04 151.29
N LYS A 343 11.29 18.26 150.91
CA LYS A 343 11.50 16.90 151.45
C LYS A 343 11.89 16.92 152.93
N ALA A 344 12.74 17.87 153.36
CA ALA A 344 13.13 18.04 154.76
C ALA A 344 11.96 18.52 155.62
N TRP A 345 11.17 19.49 155.13
CA TRP A 345 9.95 19.96 155.78
C TRP A 345 8.91 18.85 155.96
N ASN A 346 8.70 18.02 154.93
CA ASN A 346 7.79 16.88 155.02
C ASN A 346 8.29 15.79 155.99
N LYS A 347 9.61 15.59 156.13
CA LYS A 347 10.19 14.67 157.14
C LYS A 347 10.07 15.20 158.58
N LEU A 348 10.29 16.49 158.82
CA LEU A 348 10.09 17.11 160.14
C LEU A 348 8.61 17.10 160.55
N ARG A 349 7.70 17.30 159.59
CA ARG A 349 6.25 17.18 159.79
C ARG A 349 5.81 15.74 160.10
N ALA A 350 6.50 14.74 159.58
CA ALA A 350 6.21 13.32 159.86
C ALA A 350 6.77 12.84 161.22
N ILE A 351 7.81 13.47 161.76
CA ILE A 351 8.46 13.10 163.04
C ILE A 351 7.82 13.82 164.24
N ALA A 352 7.20 14.99 164.04
CA ALA A 352 6.41 15.68 165.07
C ALA A 352 5.00 15.08 165.28
N ALA A 353 4.60 14.09 164.47
CA ALA A 353 3.27 13.45 164.51
C ALA A 353 3.32 12.03 165.13
N GLY A 354 3.47 11.97 166.46
CA GLY A 354 2.95 10.91 167.35
C GLY A 354 3.81 9.65 167.60
N PRO A 355 3.57 8.90 168.71
CA PRO A 355 2.27 8.77 169.40
C PRO A 355 2.32 9.01 170.94
N GLY A 356 1.31 9.68 171.51
CA GLY A 356 1.08 9.75 172.96
C GLY A 356 0.24 8.56 173.48
N PRO A 357 0.22 8.25 174.79
CA PRO A 357 -0.73 7.30 175.35
C PRO A 357 -1.96 8.01 175.94
N ALA A 358 -3.04 7.23 176.05
CA ALA A 358 -4.33 7.56 176.63
C ALA A 358 -4.33 8.50 177.86
N SER A 359 -5.17 9.53 177.79
CA SER A 359 -6.36 9.72 178.65
C SER A 359 -7.37 10.58 177.91
#